data_AF-A0A3R6DSE2-F1
#
_entry.id   AF-A0A3R6DSE2-F1
#
_cell.length_a   1.000
_cell.length_b   1.000
_cell.length_c   1.000
_cell.angle_alpha   90.00
_cell.angle_beta   90.00
_cell.angle_gamma   90.00
#
_symmetry.space_group_name_H-M   'P 1'
#
loop_
_entity.id
_entity.type
_entity.pdbx_description
1 polymer ?
#
loop_
_entity_poly.entity_id
_entity_poly.type
_entity_poly.pdbx_seq_one_letter_code
_entity_poly.pdbx_strand_id
1 'polypeptide(L)'
;MDQDTALMVLCKVLEKASESSALSRIELTRQKVGEFINGDRNKFVQLEAEVKDVPSYIVYNNYIFSLLGFAVAALAFVESVFPADNMKAAVMLIVLAIELLIGWYMLTKEKLINKWKKYILAVIDEFK
;
A
#
# COMPACT_ATOMS: atom_id res chain seq x y z
N MET A 1 1.43 -6.26 -12.79
CA MET A 1 2.59 -5.60 -12.17
C MET A 1 2.08 -4.26 -11.68
N ASP A 2 1.90 -4.11 -10.38
CA ASP A 2 1.22 -2.98 -9.74
C ASP A 2 1.99 -1.68 -10.06
N GLN A 3 1.46 -0.83 -10.94
CA GLN A 3 2.01 0.52 -11.10
C GLN A 3 1.68 1.25 -9.80
N ASP A 4 2.71 1.54 -8.99
CA ASP A 4 2.55 2.36 -7.80
C ASP A 4 1.80 3.64 -8.19
N THR A 5 0.67 3.91 -7.53
CA THR A 5 -0.13 5.11 -7.75
C THR A 5 0.67 6.37 -7.43
N ALA A 6 0.28 7.54 -7.96
CA ALA A 6 0.95 8.80 -7.68
C ALA A 6 1.08 9.07 -6.18
N LEU A 7 0.02 8.76 -5.42
CA LEU A 7 -0.02 8.83 -3.97
C LEU A 7 1.01 7.91 -3.29
N MET A 8 1.13 6.66 -3.73
CA MET A 8 2.09 5.70 -3.17
C MET A 8 3.53 6.17 -3.37
N VAL A 9 3.86 6.63 -4.58
CA VAL A 9 5.19 7.18 -4.89
C VAL A 9 5.49 8.37 -3.97
N LEU A 10 4.54 9.29 -3.82
CA LEU A 10 4.71 10.46 -2.98
C LEU A 10 4.87 10.10 -1.49
N CYS A 11 4.08 9.15 -0.97
CA CYS A 11 4.22 8.70 0.42
C CYS A 11 5.58 8.03 0.69
N LYS A 12 6.14 7.26 -0.26
CA LYS A 12 7.50 6.69 -0.14
C LYS A 12 8.56 7.78 -0.11
N VAL A 13 8.44 8.80 -0.96
CA VAL A 13 9.36 9.95 -0.98
C VAL A 13 9.29 10.71 0.34
N LEU A 14 8.08 10.92 0.88
CA LEU A 14 7.87 11.59 2.17
C LEU A 14 8.46 10.81 3.34
N GLU A 15 8.27 9.49 3.39
CA GLU A 15 8.85 8.66 4.45
C GLU A 15 10.37 8.76 4.45
N LYS A 16 10.99 8.55 3.29
CA LYS A 16 12.44 8.64 3.13
C LYS A 16 12.96 10.04 3.48
N ALA A 17 12.28 11.10 3.05
CA ALA A 17 12.69 12.46 3.36
C ALA A 17 12.48 12.81 4.84
N SER A 18 11.52 12.18 5.52
CA SER A 18 11.25 12.42 6.94
C SER A 18 12.32 11.84 7.88
N GLU A 19 13.08 10.84 7.41
CA GLU A 19 14.16 10.23 8.18
C GLU A 19 15.38 11.17 8.34
N SER A 20 15.57 12.09 7.40
CA SER A 20 16.73 12.98 7.35
C SER A 20 16.41 14.47 7.44
N SER A 21 15.13 14.84 7.48
CA SER A 21 14.71 16.25 7.47
C SER A 21 14.46 16.80 8.86
N ALA A 22 14.90 18.03 9.10
CA ALA A 22 14.58 18.81 10.30
C ALA A 22 13.22 19.54 10.20
N LEU A 23 12.59 19.53 9.02
CA LEU A 23 11.30 20.18 8.79
C LEU A 23 10.16 19.47 9.54
N SER A 24 9.14 20.22 9.90
CA SER A 24 7.90 19.62 10.40
C SER A 24 7.24 18.77 9.30
N ARG A 25 6.44 17.78 9.68
CA ARG A 25 5.78 16.88 8.71
C ARG A 25 4.91 17.63 7.70
N ILE A 26 4.26 18.72 8.11
CA ILE A 26 3.40 19.51 7.23
C ILE A 26 4.23 20.31 6.21
N GLU A 27 5.35 20.91 6.63
CA GLU A 27 6.25 21.66 5.76
C GLU A 27 6.94 20.76 4.74
N LEU A 28 7.43 19.59 5.19
CA LEU A 28 7.99 18.58 4.30
C LEU A 28 6.95 18.11 3.28
N THR A 29 5.71 17.90 3.72
CA THR A 29 4.61 17.50 2.84
C THR A 29 4.31 18.56 1.79
N ARG A 30 4.18 19.83 2.21
CA ARG A 30 4.00 20.97 1.30
C ARG A 30 5.10 21.03 0.25
N GLN A 31 6.36 20.94 0.67
CA GLN A 31 7.50 20.97 -0.25
C GLN A 31 7.43 19.83 -1.28
N LYS A 32 7.24 18.58 -0.83
CA LYS A 32 7.25 17.43 -1.74
C LYS A 32 6.01 17.33 -2.63
N VAL A 33 4.86 17.78 -2.16
CA VAL A 33 3.65 17.91 -3.00
C VAL A 33 3.91 18.95 -4.10
N GLY A 34 4.51 20.10 -3.76
CA GLY A 34 4.88 21.12 -4.74
C GLY A 34 5.89 20.62 -5.77
N GLU A 35 6.94 19.92 -5.33
CA GLU A 35 7.92 19.27 -6.22
C GLU A 35 7.29 18.20 -7.12
N PHE A 36 6.31 17.45 -6.62
CA PHE A 36 5.63 16.39 -7.36
C PHE A 36 4.72 16.95 -8.47
N ILE A 37 3.92 17.96 -8.13
CA ILE A 37 3.01 18.63 -9.08
C ILE A 37 3.85 19.41 -10.11
N ASN A 38 4.84 20.18 -9.66
CA ASN A 38 5.73 20.97 -10.52
C ASN A 38 4.98 21.80 -11.60
N GLY A 39 3.84 22.39 -11.22
CA GLY A 39 2.97 23.14 -12.15
C GLY A 39 2.17 22.29 -13.14
N ASP A 40 2.25 20.96 -13.09
CA ASP A 40 1.50 20.06 -13.96
C ASP A 40 0.09 19.81 -13.40
N ARG A 41 -0.91 20.39 -14.08
CA ARG A 41 -2.32 20.26 -13.66
C ARG A 41 -2.83 18.83 -13.69
N ASN A 42 -2.33 17.98 -14.59
CA ASN A 42 -2.77 16.59 -14.67
C ASN A 42 -2.29 15.80 -13.46
N LYS A 43 -1.04 16.02 -13.02
CA LYS A 43 -0.51 15.42 -11.78
C LYS A 43 -1.25 15.91 -10.54
N PHE A 44 -1.62 17.18 -10.49
CA PHE A 44 -2.45 17.72 -9.42
C PHE A 44 -3.81 17.01 -9.35
N VAL A 45 -4.56 16.98 -10.46
CA VAL A 45 -5.90 16.38 -10.51
C VAL A 45 -5.83 14.88 -10.20
N GLN A 46 -4.80 14.17 -10.70
CA GLN A 46 -4.58 12.77 -10.38
C GLN A 46 -4.33 12.56 -8.89
N LEU A 47 -3.41 13.32 -8.29
CA LEU A 47 -3.09 13.20 -6.87
C LEU A 47 -4.31 13.56 -6.01
N GLU A 48 -5.05 14.60 -6.38
CA GLU A 48 -6.27 15.03 -5.69
C GLU A 48 -7.34 13.93 -5.73
N ALA A 49 -7.55 13.31 -6.89
CA ALA A 49 -8.46 12.18 -7.04
C ALA A 49 -8.01 11.01 -6.17
N GLU A 50 -6.76 10.55 -6.26
CA GLU A 50 -6.26 9.40 -5.50
C GLU A 50 -6.29 9.61 -3.98
N VAL A 51 -6.02 10.84 -3.52
CA VAL A 51 -6.03 11.20 -2.09
C VAL A 51 -7.46 11.28 -1.55
N LYS A 52 -8.44 11.69 -2.37
CA LYS A 52 -9.86 11.74 -2.01
C LYS A 52 -10.56 10.38 -2.15
N ASP A 53 -10.11 9.56 -3.11
CA ASP A 53 -10.65 8.24 -3.44
C ASP A 53 -10.11 7.10 -2.55
N VAL A 54 -9.31 7.42 -1.52
CA VAL A 54 -8.69 6.38 -0.70
C VAL A 54 -9.74 5.42 -0.16
N PRO A 55 -9.46 4.11 -0.26
CA PRO A 55 -10.51 3.12 -0.25
C PRO A 55 -11.25 3.16 1.08
N SER A 56 -12.58 3.17 1.00
CA SER A 56 -13.40 2.93 2.18
C SER A 56 -12.97 1.61 2.83
N TYR A 57 -13.23 1.47 4.13
CA TYR A 57 -13.09 0.23 4.91
C TYR A 57 -13.51 -1.05 4.15
N ILE A 58 -14.44 -0.91 3.19
CA ILE A 58 -14.98 -1.96 2.32
C ILE A 58 -13.91 -2.58 1.40
N VAL A 59 -13.05 -1.78 0.77
CA VAL A 59 -12.02 -2.31 -0.14
C VAL A 59 -10.95 -3.06 0.63
N TYR A 60 -10.63 -2.62 1.84
CA TYR A 60 -9.68 -3.30 2.72
C TYR A 60 -10.19 -4.68 3.15
N ASN A 61 -11.47 -4.76 3.52
CA ASN A 61 -12.12 -6.04 3.80
C ASN A 61 -12.11 -6.96 2.58
N ASN A 62 -12.33 -6.46 1.37
CA ASN A 62 -12.28 -7.29 0.16
C ASN A 62 -10.88 -7.89 -0.09
N TYR A 63 -9.80 -7.16 0.19
CA TYR A 63 -8.45 -7.71 0.10
C TYR A 63 -8.22 -8.81 1.13
N ILE A 64 -8.66 -8.62 2.38
CA ILE A 64 -8.56 -9.64 3.43
C ILE A 64 -9.36 -10.90 3.05
N PHE A 65 -10.62 -10.75 2.60
CA PHE A 65 -11.46 -11.88 2.20
C PHE A 65 -10.90 -12.60 0.96
N SER A 66 -10.32 -11.87 0.01
CA SER A 66 -9.67 -12.47 -1.16
C SER A 66 -8.44 -13.29 -0.75
N LEU A 67 -7.65 -12.78 0.20
CA LEU A 67 -6.47 -13.46 0.71
C LEU A 67 -6.84 -14.72 1.52
N LEU A 68 -7.89 -14.64 2.33
CA LEU A 68 -8.46 -15.79 3.02
C LEU A 68 -9.01 -16.85 2.05
N GLY A 69 -9.72 -16.43 1.01
CA GLY A 69 -10.24 -17.34 -0.02
C GLY A 69 -9.12 -18.04 -0.79
N PHE A 70 -8.06 -17.30 -1.14
CA PHE A 70 -6.86 -17.88 -1.75
C PHE A 70 -6.20 -18.90 -0.82
N ALA A 71 -6.05 -18.58 0.47
CA ALA A 71 -5.44 -19.47 1.45
C ALA A 71 -6.19 -20.80 1.59
N VAL A 72 -7.51 -20.75 1.69
CA VAL A 72 -8.34 -21.95 1.75
C VAL A 72 -8.18 -22.81 0.48
N ALA A 73 -8.16 -22.17 -0.70
CA ALA A 73 -7.97 -22.88 -1.97
C ALA A 73 -6.56 -23.51 -2.11
N ALA A 74 -5.52 -22.77 -1.70
CA ALA A 74 -4.14 -23.25 -1.74
C ALA A 74 -3.92 -24.42 -0.78
N LEU A 75 -4.46 -24.34 0.45
CA LEU A 75 -4.41 -25.44 1.42
C LEU A 75 -5.15 -26.67 0.91
N ALA A 76 -6.36 -26.51 0.38
CA ALA A 76 -7.13 -27.61 -0.20
C ALA A 76 -6.41 -28.28 -1.39
N PHE A 77 -5.74 -27.49 -2.23
CA PHE A 77 -4.92 -28.01 -3.32
C PHE A 77 -3.74 -28.85 -2.81
N VAL A 78 -2.99 -28.33 -1.84
CA VAL A 78 -1.84 -29.04 -1.24
C VAL A 78 -2.31 -30.35 -0.59
N GLU A 79 -3.45 -30.33 0.09
CA GLU A 79 -4.08 -31.53 0.68
C GLU A 79 -4.37 -32.61 -0.37
N SER A 80 -4.81 -32.22 -1.57
CA SER A 80 -5.25 -33.13 -2.63
C SER A 80 -4.14 -33.70 -3.51
N VAL A 81 -3.00 -33.00 -3.64
CA VAL A 81 -1.95 -33.33 -4.62
C VAL A 81 -0.77 -34.08 -4.00
N PHE A 82 -0.49 -33.86 -2.72
CA PHE A 82 0.73 -34.37 -2.09
C PHE A 82 0.45 -35.64 -1.25
N PRO A 83 0.94 -36.82 -1.68
CA PRO A 83 0.62 -38.10 -1.05
C PRO A 83 1.47 -38.42 0.20
N ALA A 84 2.56 -37.69 0.43
CA ALA A 84 3.47 -37.94 1.55
C ALA A 84 3.42 -36.78 2.56
N ASP A 85 3.23 -37.10 3.85
CA ASP A 85 3.03 -36.13 4.93
C ASP A 85 4.17 -35.11 5.06
N ASN A 86 5.43 -35.54 4.87
CA ASN A 86 6.58 -34.65 4.98
C ASN A 86 6.65 -33.63 3.83
N MET A 87 6.33 -34.04 2.61
CA MET A 87 6.31 -33.17 1.44
C MET A 87 5.15 -32.19 1.51
N LYS A 88 3.99 -32.68 1.96
CA LYS A 88 2.79 -31.89 2.23
C LYS A 88 3.05 -30.81 3.28
N ALA A 89 3.66 -31.16 4.41
CA ALA A 89 4.00 -30.19 5.46
C ALA A 89 4.97 -29.10 4.97
N ALA A 90 5.99 -29.49 4.19
CA ALA A 90 6.94 -28.53 3.62
C ALA A 90 6.26 -27.54 2.67
N VAL A 91 5.38 -28.01 1.78
CA VAL A 91 4.67 -27.15 0.83
C VAL A 91 3.66 -26.24 1.55
N MET A 92 2.93 -26.74 2.56
CA MET A 92 2.05 -25.90 3.39
C MET A 92 2.81 -24.74 4.05
N LEU A 93 4.00 -24.99 4.59
CA LEU A 93 4.82 -23.95 5.20
C LEU A 93 5.23 -22.87 4.18
N ILE A 94 5.54 -23.25 2.94
CA ILE A 94 5.88 -22.30 1.88
C ILE A 94 4.65 -21.44 1.52
N VAL A 95 3.48 -22.07 1.36
CA VAL A 95 2.22 -21.36 1.06
C VAL A 95 1.90 -20.33 2.15
N LEU A 96 1.95 -20.77 3.42
CA LEU A 96 1.73 -19.87 4.57
C LEU A 96 2.75 -18.73 4.63
N ALA A 97 4.03 -19.02 4.35
CA ALA A 97 5.06 -17.99 4.32
C ALA A 97 4.80 -16.92 3.23
N ILE A 98 4.36 -17.34 2.04
CA ILE A 98 4.00 -16.43 0.95
C ILE A 98 2.81 -15.55 1.34
N GLU A 99 1.76 -16.14 1.92
CA GLU A 99 0.58 -15.39 2.38
C GLU A 99 0.92 -14.37 3.45
N LEU A 100 1.75 -14.75 4.43
CA LEU A 100 2.24 -13.83 5.46
C LEU A 100 3.05 -12.68 4.85
N LEU A 101 3.90 -12.95 3.86
CA LEU A 101 4.67 -11.92 3.16
C LEU A 101 3.75 -10.95 2.39
N ILE A 102 2.73 -11.47 1.69
CA ILE A 102 1.75 -10.63 0.98
C ILE A 102 0.93 -9.78 1.96
N GLY A 103 0.44 -10.39 3.04
CA GLY A 103 -0.31 -9.70 4.09
C GLY A 103 0.53 -8.61 4.75
N TRP A 104 1.78 -8.91 5.10
CA TRP A 104 2.74 -7.93 5.64
C TRP A 104 2.99 -6.77 4.67
N TYR A 105 3.20 -7.07 3.39
CA TYR A 105 3.37 -6.06 2.36
C TYR A 105 2.15 -5.13 2.25
N MET A 106 0.93 -5.67 2.27
CA MET A 106 -0.28 -4.85 2.22
C MET A 106 -0.44 -3.97 3.48
N LEU A 107 -0.18 -4.51 4.67
CA LEU A 107 -0.23 -3.75 5.93
C LEU A 107 0.78 -2.60 5.95
N THR A 108 2.00 -2.83 5.48
CA THR A 108 3.03 -1.78 5.40
C THR A 108 2.66 -0.69 4.39
N LYS A 109 2.15 -1.07 3.21
CA LYS A 109 1.63 -0.16 2.19
C LYS A 109 0.51 0.73 2.74
N GLU A 110 -0.44 0.14 3.43
CA GLU A 110 -1.58 0.86 4.02
C GLU A 110 -1.15 1.82 5.15
N LYS A 111 -0.32 1.34 6.08
CA LYS A 111 0.19 2.15 7.18
C LYS A 111 0.92 3.39 6.66
N LEU A 112 1.70 3.23 5.59
CA LEU A 112 2.42 4.32 4.92
C LEU A 112 1.44 5.36 4.33
N ILE A 113 0.45 4.92 3.55
CA ILE A 113 -0.56 5.82 2.97
C ILE A 113 -1.32 6.54 4.08
N ASN A 114 -1.86 5.81 5.06
CA ASN A 114 -2.66 6.38 6.14
C ASN A 114 -1.87 7.42 6.97
N LYS A 115 -0.56 7.22 7.15
CA LYS A 115 0.32 8.17 7.84
C LYS A 115 0.39 9.51 7.11
N TRP A 116 0.63 9.50 5.80
CA TRP A 116 0.94 10.70 5.01
C TRP A 116 -0.28 11.36 4.38
N LYS A 117 -1.32 10.58 4.03
CA LYS A 117 -2.54 11.06 3.37
C LYS A 117 -3.14 12.28 4.05
N LYS A 118 -3.26 12.28 5.38
CA LYS A 118 -3.85 13.40 6.14
C LYS A 118 -3.07 14.71 5.97
N TYR A 119 -1.74 14.63 5.84
CA TYR A 119 -0.91 15.82 5.62
C TYR A 119 -0.99 16.26 4.16
N ILE A 120 -1.03 15.32 3.22
CA ILE A 120 -1.22 15.62 1.79
C ILE A 120 -2.59 16.29 1.58
N LEU A 121 -3.67 15.76 2.15
CA LEU A 121 -5.01 16.38 2.15
C LEU A 121 -4.99 17.81 2.70
N ALA A 122 -4.23 18.06 3.75
CA ALA A 122 -4.20 19.38 4.38
C ALA A 122 -3.48 20.43 3.52
N VAL A 123 -2.53 20.03 2.67
CA VAL A 123 -1.74 20.97 1.86
C VAL A 123 -2.13 20.99 0.39
N ILE A 124 -2.84 19.97 -0.11
CA ILE A 124 -3.13 19.84 -1.55
C ILE A 124 -3.98 21.00 -2.07
N ASP A 125 -4.90 21.52 -1.27
CA ASP A 125 -5.76 22.66 -1.63
C ASP A 125 -4.95 23.97 -1.81
N GLU A 126 -3.74 24.06 -1.24
CA GLU A 126 -2.85 25.21 -1.45
C GLU A 126 -2.30 25.30 -2.89
N PHE A 127 -2.37 24.18 -3.64
CA PHE A 127 -1.86 24.08 -5.02
C PHE A 127 -2.96 24.12 -6.08
N LYS A 128 -4.21 24.41 -5.68
CA LYS A 128 -5.37 24.49 -6.57
C LYS A 128 -5.33 25.72 -7.47
#